data_AF-A0A927LRH8-F1
#
_entry.id   AF-A0A927LRH8-F1
#
_cell.length_a   1.000
_cell.length_b   1.000
_cell.length_c   1.000
_cell.angle_alpha   90.00
_cell.angle_beta   90.00
_cell.angle_gamma   90.00
#
_symmetry.space_group_name_H-M   'P 1'
#
loop_
_entity.id
_entity.type
_entity.pdbx_description
1 polymer ?
#
loop_
_entity_poly.entity_id
_entity_poly.type
_entity_poly.pdbx_seq_one_letter_code
_entity_poly.pdbx_strand_id
1 'polypeptide(L)'
;MPAIISKADFEKAQEKMNDNKKSPGSYRAKEMYLLSGLCVCGERLKNVGTAFSMMGNTKFSGRNKLKYVTYRCGNRDRTKECKNPELRREYIESYVLSQLQEKIFNDEAIPLLAKQLNDFQKSKETGIKEAKERLEKGLEGIERQVSNIVNAIASGVSNATLIDKLEELEKQKLGLEQKNEKAAITEDTLRQLLSQFGAHIANRDLPQEVHRQLSGKGNRLQKARRSYL
;
A
#
# COMPACT_ATOMS: atom_id res chain seq x y z
N MET A 1 -5.76 -4.94 42.15
CA MET A 1 -5.22 -3.71 41.52
C MET A 1 -6.12 -3.31 40.37
N PRO A 2 -6.61 -2.06 40.30
CA PRO A 2 -7.44 -1.59 39.19
C PRO A 2 -6.62 -1.42 37.90
N ALA A 3 -7.26 -1.57 36.73
CA ALA A 3 -6.61 -1.41 35.43
C ALA A 3 -6.27 0.06 35.17
N ILE A 4 -5.01 0.34 34.84
CA ILE A 4 -4.48 1.69 34.58
C ILE A 4 -4.85 2.17 33.17
N ILE A 5 -5.07 1.24 32.24
CA ILE A 5 -5.40 1.52 30.83
C ILE A 5 -6.58 0.67 30.37
N SER A 6 -7.31 1.15 29.36
CA SER A 6 -8.42 0.43 28.77
C SER A 6 -7.91 -0.83 28.05
N LYS A 7 -8.72 -1.90 28.01
CA LYS A 7 -8.39 -3.12 27.27
C LYS A 7 -8.14 -2.84 25.78
N ALA A 8 -8.93 -1.95 25.19
CA ALA A 8 -8.79 -1.56 23.79
C ALA A 8 -7.44 -0.89 23.48
N ASP A 9 -6.93 -0.05 24.38
CA ASP A 9 -5.63 0.59 24.21
C ASP A 9 -4.47 -0.40 24.39
N PHE A 10 -4.63 -1.34 25.35
CA PHE A 10 -3.66 -2.42 25.55
C PHE A 10 -3.57 -3.34 24.32
N GLU A 11 -4.71 -3.74 23.75
CA GLU A 11 -4.77 -4.57 22.55
C GLU A 11 -4.14 -3.86 21.34
N LYS A 12 -4.45 -2.58 21.13
CA LYS A 12 -3.82 -1.76 20.07
C LYS A 12 -2.31 -1.64 20.24
N ALA A 13 -1.83 -1.47 21.48
CA ALA A 13 -0.40 -1.42 21.76
C ALA A 13 0.27 -2.76 21.43
N GLN A 14 -0.38 -3.87 21.78
CA GLN A 14 0.10 -5.22 21.50
C GLN A 14 0.15 -5.52 19.99
N GLU A 15 -0.87 -5.09 19.24
CA GLU A 15 -0.90 -5.19 17.78
C GLU A 15 0.26 -4.42 17.14
N LYS A 16 0.47 -3.16 17.53
CA LYS A 16 1.62 -2.35 17.06
C LYS A 16 2.97 -2.99 17.41
N MET A 17 3.11 -3.56 18.61
CA MET A 17 4.33 -4.27 19.00
C MET A 17 4.58 -5.51 18.12
N ASN A 18 3.53 -6.26 17.80
CA ASN A 18 3.62 -7.44 16.93
C ASN A 18 4.01 -7.07 15.50
N ASP A 19 3.48 -5.97 14.96
CA ASP A 19 3.85 -5.50 13.62
C ASP A 19 5.28 -4.96 13.57
N ASN A 20 5.69 -4.21 14.60
CA ASN A 20 7.07 -3.75 14.74
C ASN A 20 8.07 -4.91 14.82
N LYS A 21 7.67 -6.06 15.40
CA LYS A 21 8.50 -7.27 15.48
C LYS A 21 8.79 -7.89 14.10
N LYS A 22 7.88 -7.74 13.13
CA LYS A 22 8.04 -8.26 11.76
C LYS A 22 9.04 -7.44 10.94
N SER A 23 9.20 -6.15 11.24
CA SER A 23 10.07 -5.23 10.48
C SER A 23 10.89 -4.27 11.38
N PRO A 24 11.72 -4.80 12.31
CA PRO A 24 12.40 -3.99 13.33
C PRO A 24 13.41 -2.99 12.74
N GLY A 25 13.93 -3.26 11.54
CA GLY A 25 14.88 -2.38 10.84
C GLY A 25 14.23 -1.16 10.17
N SER A 26 12.93 -1.19 9.89
CA SER A 26 12.24 -0.11 9.15
C SER A 26 12.19 1.21 9.94
N TYR A 27 11.94 1.13 11.25
CA TYR A 27 11.81 2.29 12.12
C TYR A 27 13.17 2.95 12.47
N ARG A 28 14.28 2.22 12.31
CA ARG A 28 15.64 2.70 12.59
C ARG A 28 16.37 3.23 11.36
N ALA A 29 15.81 3.03 10.16
CA ALA A 29 16.45 3.42 8.93
C ALA A 29 16.40 4.94 8.74
N LYS A 30 17.56 5.58 8.63
CA LYS A 30 17.66 7.01 8.29
C LYS A 30 17.25 7.29 6.85
N GLU A 31 17.43 6.29 5.98
CA GLU A 31 17.03 6.36 4.56
C GLU A 31 15.87 5.43 4.25
N MET A 32 15.00 5.88 3.36
CA MET A 32 13.96 5.06 2.78
C MET A 32 14.52 4.13 1.69
N TYR A 33 14.15 2.85 1.76
CA TYR A 33 14.48 1.81 0.79
C TYR A 33 13.16 1.18 0.33
N LEU A 34 12.77 1.37 -0.93
CA LEU A 34 11.49 0.91 -1.47
C LEU A 34 11.38 -0.61 -1.45
N LEU A 35 12.49 -1.30 -1.73
CA LEU A 35 12.54 -2.77 -1.81
C LEU A 35 12.89 -3.43 -0.46
N SER A 36 12.77 -2.68 0.65
CA SER A 36 13.00 -3.23 1.99
C SER A 36 12.06 -4.40 2.26
N GLY A 37 12.59 -5.55 2.67
CA GLY A 37 11.82 -6.78 2.90
C GLY A 37 11.39 -7.53 1.64
N LEU A 38 11.55 -6.94 0.44
CA LEU A 38 11.19 -7.57 -0.84
C LEU A 38 12.42 -8.12 -1.58
N CYS A 39 13.58 -7.49 -1.42
CA CYS A 39 14.80 -7.85 -2.15
C CYS A 39 15.59 -8.96 -1.45
N VAL A 40 15.92 -10.03 -2.18
CA VAL A 40 16.69 -11.19 -1.70
C VAL A 40 17.95 -11.42 -2.55
N CYS A 41 18.98 -12.01 -1.94
CA CYS A 41 20.26 -12.27 -2.60
C CYS A 41 20.19 -13.52 -3.49
N GLY A 42 20.26 -13.32 -4.81
CA GLY A 42 20.24 -14.40 -5.79
C GLY A 42 21.43 -15.36 -5.71
N GLU A 43 22.63 -14.88 -5.39
CA GLU A 43 23.82 -15.75 -5.27
C GLU A 43 23.66 -16.76 -4.12
N ARG A 44 23.13 -16.33 -2.97
CA ARG A 44 22.92 -17.22 -1.83
C ARG A 44 21.72 -18.14 -2.04
N LEU A 45 20.69 -17.66 -2.71
CA LEU A 45 19.58 -18.51 -3.13
C LEU A 45 20.09 -19.63 -4.06
N LYS A 46 20.99 -19.33 -4.99
CA LYS A 46 21.57 -20.32 -5.92
C LYS A 46 22.56 -21.27 -5.24
N ASN A 47 23.46 -20.75 -4.41
CA ASN A 47 24.59 -21.52 -3.89
C ASN A 47 24.27 -22.28 -2.60
N VAL A 48 23.32 -21.79 -1.79
CA VAL A 48 23.00 -22.33 -0.46
C VAL A 48 21.52 -22.70 -0.34
N GLY A 49 20.70 -22.41 -1.34
CA GLY A 49 19.26 -22.68 -1.32
C GLY A 49 18.47 -21.81 -0.33
N THR A 50 19.13 -20.87 0.36
CA THR A 50 18.51 -20.02 1.37
C THR A 50 18.42 -18.58 0.88
N ALA A 51 17.22 -18.00 0.95
CA ALA A 51 16.99 -16.59 0.62
C ALA A 51 17.49 -15.70 1.76
N PHE A 52 18.57 -14.96 1.52
CA PHE A 52 19.03 -13.93 2.45
C PHE A 52 18.55 -12.56 1.98
N SER A 53 17.91 -11.81 2.87
CA SER A 53 17.44 -10.46 2.56
C SER A 53 18.59 -9.51 2.23
N MET A 54 18.33 -8.60 1.30
CA MET A 54 19.20 -7.48 0.97
C MET A 54 18.86 -6.31 1.89
N MET A 55 19.82 -5.88 2.70
CA MET A 55 19.68 -4.80 3.68
C MET A 55 20.20 -3.48 3.10
N GLY A 56 19.59 -2.38 3.52
CA GLY A 56 20.09 -1.04 3.21
C GLY A 56 21.42 -0.77 3.88
N ASN A 57 22.38 -0.23 3.13
CA ASN A 57 23.69 0.16 3.61
C ASN A 57 24.03 1.57 3.08
N THR A 58 24.36 2.48 3.99
CA THR A 58 24.79 3.83 3.66
C THR A 58 26.27 4.02 3.96
N LYS A 59 27.02 4.50 2.99
CA LYS A 59 28.43 4.86 3.12
C LYS A 59 28.64 6.29 2.65
N PHE A 60 29.71 6.93 3.11
CA PHE A 60 30.16 8.20 2.54
C PHE A 60 31.44 7.92 1.75
N SER A 61 31.47 8.39 0.50
CA SER A 61 32.61 8.19 -0.40
C SER A 61 33.57 9.38 -0.34
N GLY A 62 34.84 9.09 -0.03
CA GLY A 62 35.99 9.94 -0.31
C GLY A 62 35.99 11.35 0.30
N ARG A 63 36.79 12.23 -0.32
CA ARG A 63 37.04 13.62 0.12
C ARG A 63 35.79 14.51 0.08
N ASN A 64 34.85 14.22 -0.83
CA ASN A 64 33.63 15.03 -1.02
C ASN A 64 32.45 14.58 -0.14
N LYS A 65 32.62 13.56 0.71
CA LYS A 65 31.58 12.99 1.59
C LYS A 65 30.26 12.72 0.86
N LEU A 66 30.32 12.27 -0.40
CA LEU A 66 29.12 11.95 -1.17
C LEU A 66 28.45 10.70 -0.58
N LYS A 67 27.14 10.80 -0.33
CA LYS A 67 26.35 9.72 0.25
C LYS A 67 26.14 8.62 -0.80
N TYR A 68 26.58 7.41 -0.47
CA TYR A 68 26.45 6.23 -1.29
C TYR A 68 25.48 5.26 -0.63
N VAL A 69 24.31 5.08 -1.23
CA VAL A 69 23.21 4.29 -0.68
C VAL A 69 23.05 3.01 -1.49
N THR A 70 23.21 1.86 -0.84
CA THR A 70 23.23 0.55 -1.50
C THR A 70 22.35 -0.48 -0.80
N TYR A 71 21.99 -1.52 -1.54
CA TYR A 71 21.54 -2.79 -1.03
C TYR A 71 22.74 -3.74 -0.90
N ARG A 72 22.90 -4.33 0.29
CA ARG A 72 23.94 -5.30 0.64
C ARG A 72 23.30 -6.58 1.18
N CYS A 73 23.78 -7.75 0.76
CA CYS A 73 23.29 -9.02 1.31
C CYS A 73 23.53 -9.12 2.83
N GLY A 74 22.52 -9.52 3.60
CA GLY A 74 22.64 -9.71 5.04
C GLY A 74 23.71 -10.72 5.45
N ASN A 75 23.87 -11.82 4.71
CA ASN A 75 24.95 -12.78 4.99
C ASN A 75 26.33 -12.18 4.68
N ARG A 76 26.45 -11.40 3.60
CA ARG A 76 27.69 -10.67 3.30
C ARG A 76 28.05 -9.70 4.41
N ASP A 77 27.05 -9.08 5.03
CA ASP A 77 27.31 -8.15 6.11
C ASP A 77 27.82 -8.86 7.37
N ARG A 78 27.17 -9.97 7.75
CA ARG A 78 27.49 -10.75 8.95
C ARG A 78 28.75 -11.62 8.82
N THR A 79 28.89 -12.42 7.76
CA THR A 79 29.94 -13.44 7.63
C THR A 79 31.02 -13.10 6.62
N LYS A 80 30.81 -12.08 5.78
CA LYS A 80 31.69 -11.70 4.65
C LYS A 80 31.90 -12.78 3.57
N GLU A 81 31.20 -13.92 3.65
CA GLU A 81 31.37 -15.04 2.71
C GLU A 81 30.68 -14.83 1.36
N CYS A 82 29.60 -14.06 1.33
CA CYS A 82 28.85 -13.80 0.11
C CYS A 82 29.60 -12.77 -0.76
N LYS A 83 29.84 -13.12 -2.03
CA LYS A 83 30.61 -12.27 -2.96
C LYS A 83 29.73 -11.36 -3.82
N ASN A 84 28.40 -11.46 -3.66
CA ASN A 84 27.44 -10.68 -4.42
C ASN A 84 27.73 -9.18 -4.26
N PRO A 85 27.89 -8.42 -5.37
CA PRO A 85 28.18 -7.00 -5.31
C PRO A 85 27.05 -6.23 -4.63
N GLU A 86 27.41 -5.08 -4.05
CA GLU A 86 26.41 -4.15 -3.56
C GLU A 86 25.73 -3.46 -4.73
N LEU A 87 24.41 -3.39 -4.69
CA LEU A 87 23.62 -2.74 -5.73
C LEU A 87 23.28 -1.33 -5.27
N ARG A 88 23.53 -0.31 -6.09
CA ARG A 88 23.10 1.05 -5.75
C ARG A 88 21.58 1.09 -5.72
N ARG A 89 21.04 1.74 -4.69
CA ARG A 89 19.60 1.88 -4.47
C ARG A 89 18.93 2.49 -5.71
N GLU A 90 19.50 3.59 -6.22
CA GLU A 90 18.95 4.30 -7.39
C GLU A 90 18.72 3.35 -8.58
N TYR A 91 19.71 2.53 -8.94
CA TYR A 91 19.62 1.66 -10.11
C TYR A 91 18.58 0.54 -9.94
N ILE A 92 18.61 -0.19 -8.81
CA ILE A 92 17.70 -1.32 -8.63
C ILE A 92 16.26 -0.86 -8.42
N GLU A 93 16.03 0.22 -7.66
CA GLU A 93 14.69 0.77 -7.46
C GLU A 93 14.13 1.27 -8.79
N SER A 94 14.90 2.04 -9.57
CA SER A 94 14.47 2.53 -10.89
C SER A 94 14.17 1.40 -11.86
N TYR A 95 14.98 0.34 -11.84
CA TYR A 95 14.74 -0.84 -12.67
C TYR A 95 13.43 -1.55 -12.27
N VAL A 96 13.20 -1.77 -10.99
CA VAL A 96 11.95 -2.42 -10.53
C VAL A 96 10.74 -1.55 -10.86
N LEU A 97 10.81 -0.24 -10.59
CA LEU A 97 9.73 0.70 -10.88
C LEU A 97 9.38 0.76 -12.38
N SER A 98 10.39 0.79 -13.25
CA SER A 98 10.16 0.76 -14.71
C SER A 98 9.53 -0.57 -15.16
N GLN A 99 9.98 -1.71 -14.61
CA GLN A 99 9.36 -3.00 -14.92
C GLN A 99 7.92 -3.11 -14.41
N LEU A 100 7.60 -2.52 -13.25
CA LEU A 100 6.23 -2.45 -12.75
C LEU A 100 5.35 -1.61 -13.68
N GLN A 101 5.85 -0.46 -14.14
CA GLN A 101 5.15 0.39 -15.09
C GLN A 101 4.87 -0.32 -16.42
N GLU A 102 5.87 -0.99 -16.99
CA GLU A 102 5.73 -1.68 -18.28
C GLU A 102 4.81 -2.90 -18.21
N LYS A 103 4.88 -3.69 -17.13
CA LYS A 103 4.23 -5.02 -17.09
C LYS A 103 2.94 -5.06 -16.30
N ILE A 104 2.81 -4.24 -15.26
CA ILE A 104 1.67 -4.27 -14.34
C ILE A 104 0.74 -3.10 -14.61
N PHE A 105 1.27 -1.91 -14.88
CA PHE A 105 0.48 -0.69 -15.05
C PHE A 105 0.18 -0.35 -16.52
N ASN A 106 0.07 -1.37 -17.37
CA ASN A 106 -0.36 -1.20 -18.75
C ASN A 106 -1.88 -0.98 -18.83
N ASP A 107 -2.35 -0.22 -19.82
CA ASP A 107 -3.77 0.11 -20.02
C ASP A 107 -4.66 -1.14 -20.14
N GLU A 108 -4.13 -2.23 -20.67
CA GLU A 108 -4.80 -3.53 -20.79
C GLU A 108 -4.93 -4.26 -19.43
N ALA A 109 -4.00 -4.01 -18.50
CA ALA A 109 -3.96 -4.66 -17.19
C ALA A 109 -4.82 -3.92 -16.15
N ILE A 110 -5.10 -2.63 -16.34
CA ILE A 110 -5.88 -1.80 -15.40
C ILE A 110 -7.27 -2.39 -15.12
N PRO A 111 -8.07 -2.82 -16.11
CA PRO A 111 -9.38 -3.44 -15.84
C PRO A 111 -9.26 -4.72 -15.01
N LEU A 112 -8.26 -5.56 -15.31
CA LEU A 112 -8.03 -6.80 -14.58
C LEU A 112 -7.61 -6.52 -13.13
N LEU A 113 -6.74 -5.53 -12.92
CA LEU A 113 -6.30 -5.10 -11.59
C LEU A 113 -7.46 -4.50 -10.79
N ALA A 114 -8.30 -3.66 -11.39
CA ALA A 114 -9.49 -3.11 -10.75
C ALA A 114 -10.40 -4.22 -10.24
N LYS A 115 -10.66 -5.23 -11.08
CA LYS A 115 -11.44 -6.40 -10.70
C LYS A 115 -10.79 -7.17 -9.55
N GLN A 116 -9.51 -7.52 -9.65
CA GLN A 116 -8.80 -8.26 -8.61
C GLN A 116 -8.75 -7.51 -7.27
N LEU A 117 -8.56 -6.18 -7.29
CA LEU A 117 -8.57 -5.36 -6.09
C LEU A 117 -9.94 -5.31 -5.43
N ASN A 118 -11.01 -5.17 -6.23
CA ASN A 118 -12.38 -5.21 -5.72
C ASN A 118 -12.73 -6.60 -5.16
N ASP A 119 -12.31 -7.68 -5.81
CA ASP A 119 -12.50 -9.06 -5.32
C ASP A 119 -11.70 -9.31 -4.04
N PHE A 120 -10.48 -8.77 -3.95
CA PHE A 120 -9.68 -8.82 -2.74
C PHE A 120 -10.31 -8.01 -1.59
N GLN A 121 -10.84 -6.81 -1.86
CA GLN A 121 -11.60 -6.03 -0.89
C GLN A 121 -12.80 -6.82 -0.35
N LYS A 122 -13.57 -7.47 -1.22
CA LYS A 122 -14.69 -8.35 -0.84
C LYS A 122 -14.22 -9.55 -0.01
N SER A 123 -13.09 -10.17 -0.38
CA SER A 123 -12.55 -11.31 0.36
C SER A 123 -12.11 -10.91 1.78
N LYS A 124 -11.52 -9.72 1.95
CA LYS A 124 -11.15 -9.17 3.26
C LYS A 124 -12.34 -8.66 4.06
N GLU A 125 -13.43 -8.29 3.39
CA GLU A 125 -14.70 -7.97 4.05
C GLU A 125 -15.27 -9.14 4.85
N THR A 126 -14.89 -10.39 4.55
CA THR A 126 -15.34 -11.54 5.36
C THR A 126 -14.90 -11.48 6.83
N GLY A 127 -13.76 -10.83 7.14
CA GLY A 127 -13.31 -10.57 8.52
C GLY A 127 -13.87 -9.27 9.13
N ILE A 128 -14.54 -8.43 8.33
CA ILE A 128 -15.12 -7.14 8.72
C ILE A 128 -16.66 -7.23 8.76
N LYS A 129 -17.23 -8.44 8.60
CA LYS A 129 -18.68 -8.67 8.60
C LYS A 129 -19.35 -8.11 9.85
N GLU A 130 -18.78 -8.33 11.04
CA GLU A 130 -19.38 -7.84 12.28
C GLU A 130 -19.43 -6.32 12.37
N ALA A 131 -18.38 -5.62 11.91
CA ALA A 131 -18.35 -4.16 11.92
C ALA A 131 -19.33 -3.58 10.89
N LYS A 132 -19.44 -4.23 9.72
CA LYS A 132 -20.39 -3.86 8.67
C LYS A 132 -21.83 -4.11 9.11
N GLU A 133 -22.12 -5.28 9.67
CA GLU A 133 -23.44 -5.61 10.23
C GLU A 133 -23.84 -4.65 11.35
N ARG A 134 -22.89 -4.21 12.19
CA ARG A 134 -23.17 -3.18 13.23
C ARG A 134 -23.53 -1.83 12.62
N LEU A 135 -22.85 -1.42 11.54
CA LEU A 135 -23.15 -0.19 10.82
C LEU A 135 -24.51 -0.28 10.10
N GLU A 136 -24.79 -1.39 9.43
CA GLU A 136 -26.06 -1.66 8.74
C GLU A 136 -27.24 -1.71 9.72
N LYS A 137 -27.11 -2.43 10.84
CA LYS A 137 -28.12 -2.44 11.92
C LYS A 137 -28.32 -1.07 12.55
N GLY A 138 -27.24 -0.28 12.66
CA GLY A 138 -27.30 1.10 13.13
C GLY A 138 -28.12 1.99 12.18
N LEU A 139 -27.88 1.87 10.87
CA LEU A 139 -28.65 2.56 9.84
C LEU A 139 -30.12 2.14 9.85
N GLU A 140 -30.40 0.84 9.89
CA GLU A 140 -31.77 0.33 9.93
C GLU A 140 -32.52 0.79 11.20
N GLY A 141 -31.82 0.86 12.33
CA GLY A 141 -32.36 1.40 13.57
C GLY A 141 -32.75 2.87 13.46
N ILE A 142 -31.90 3.70 12.86
CA ILE A 142 -32.18 5.12 12.62
C ILE A 142 -33.33 5.29 11.63
N GLU A 143 -33.38 4.52 10.55
CA GLU A 143 -34.48 4.58 9.57
C GLU A 143 -35.83 4.22 10.17
N ARG A 144 -35.88 3.24 11.08
CA ARG A 144 -37.08 2.92 11.84
C ARG A 144 -37.50 4.06 12.76
N GLN A 145 -36.55 4.72 13.44
CA GLN A 145 -36.85 5.87 14.30
C GLN A 145 -37.37 7.06 13.49
N VAL A 146 -36.77 7.35 12.33
CA VAL A 146 -37.25 8.38 11.40
C VAL A 146 -38.66 8.05 10.92
N SER A 147 -38.91 6.82 10.47
CA SER A 147 -40.25 6.37 10.03
C SER A 147 -41.30 6.55 11.13
N ASN A 148 -40.97 6.20 12.37
CA ASN A 148 -41.88 6.38 13.51
C ASN A 148 -42.21 7.85 13.79
N ILE A 149 -41.21 8.74 13.72
CA ILE A 149 -41.43 10.17 13.92
C ILE A 149 -42.27 10.75 12.77
N VAL A 150 -41.99 10.36 11.52
CA VAL A 150 -42.78 10.78 10.35
C VAL A 150 -44.23 10.31 10.48
N ASN A 151 -44.47 9.08 10.93
CA ASN A 151 -45.82 8.54 11.16
C ASN A 151 -46.56 9.26 12.31
N ALA A 152 -45.84 9.68 13.36
CA ALA A 152 -46.43 10.47 14.45
C ALA A 152 -46.84 11.88 13.98
N ILE A 153 -46.03 12.51 13.14
CA ILE A 153 -46.36 13.79 12.50
C ILE A 153 -47.57 13.64 11.57
N ALA A 154 -47.59 12.57 10.75
CA ALA A 154 -48.69 12.29 9.82
C ALA A 154 -50.02 12.00 10.53
N SER A 155 -49.98 11.47 11.76
CA SER A 155 -51.17 11.25 12.60
C SER A 155 -51.59 12.50 13.41
N GLY A 156 -50.95 13.66 13.16
CA GLY A 156 -51.33 14.95 13.71
C GLY A 156 -50.64 15.33 15.02
N VAL A 157 -49.68 14.53 15.50
CA VAL A 157 -48.89 14.82 16.70
C VAL A 157 -47.62 15.54 16.27
N SER A 158 -47.61 16.87 16.38
CA SER A 158 -46.41 17.69 16.12
C SER A 158 -45.98 18.45 17.38
N ASN A 159 -44.71 18.33 17.73
CA ASN A 159 -44.06 19.06 18.82
C ASN A 159 -42.66 19.46 18.34
N ALA A 160 -42.17 20.65 18.72
CA ALA A 160 -40.83 21.14 18.40
C ALA A 160 -39.74 20.10 18.72
N THR A 161 -39.89 19.37 19.83
CA THR A 161 -38.96 18.30 20.24
C THR A 161 -38.85 17.15 19.22
N LEU A 162 -39.91 16.87 18.44
CA LEU A 162 -39.89 15.83 17.41
C LEU A 162 -39.10 16.27 16.16
N ILE A 163 -39.16 17.57 15.83
CA ILE A 163 -38.44 18.15 14.70
C ILE A 163 -36.94 18.15 15.01
N ASP A 164 -36.55 18.61 16.21
CA ASP A 164 -35.15 18.58 16.66
C ASP A 164 -34.57 17.15 16.65
N LYS A 165 -35.39 16.17 17.05
CA LYS A 165 -34.97 14.77 17.05
C LYS A 165 -34.80 14.19 15.64
N LEU A 166 -35.66 14.62 14.71
CA LEU A 166 -35.57 14.20 13.31
C LEU A 166 -34.29 14.75 12.66
N GLU A 167 -33.96 16.03 12.89
CA GLU A 167 -32.71 16.62 12.39
C GLU A 167 -31.45 15.91 12.96
N GLU A 168 -31.48 15.53 14.24
CA GLU A 168 -30.39 14.78 14.86
C GLU A 168 -30.20 13.40 14.19
N LEU A 169 -31.31 12.70 13.93
CA LEU A 169 -31.30 11.39 13.28
C LEU A 169 -30.87 11.47 11.82
N GLU A 170 -31.26 12.52 11.09
CA GLU A 170 -30.78 12.75 9.72
C GLU A 170 -29.27 13.02 9.68
N LYS A 171 -28.74 13.83 10.61
CA LYS A 171 -27.28 14.03 10.74
C LYS A 171 -26.55 12.74 11.09
N GLN A 172 -27.10 11.92 11.98
CA GLN A 172 -26.52 10.63 12.34
C GLN A 172 -26.57 9.64 11.16
N LYS A 173 -27.67 9.60 10.40
CA LYS A 173 -27.81 8.80 9.17
C LYS A 173 -26.73 9.17 8.17
N LEU A 174 -26.61 10.46 7.85
CA LEU A 174 -25.64 10.95 6.87
C LEU A 174 -24.19 10.65 7.28
N GLY A 175 -23.89 10.75 8.58
CA GLY A 175 -22.57 10.38 9.11
C GLY A 175 -22.28 8.88 9.13
N LEU A 176 -23.30 8.02 9.24
CA LEU A 176 -23.15 6.56 9.12
C LEU A 176 -23.07 6.10 7.66
N GLU A 177 -23.83 6.72 6.76
CA GLU A 177 -23.79 6.47 5.31
C GLU A 177 -22.39 6.78 4.75
N GLN A 178 -21.82 7.93 5.10
CA GLN A 178 -20.44 8.28 4.71
C GLN A 178 -19.39 7.29 5.23
N LYS A 179 -19.63 6.67 6.39
CA LYS A 179 -18.73 5.64 6.95
C LYS A 179 -18.93 4.27 6.28
N ASN A 180 -20.11 4.03 5.72
CA ASN A 180 -20.45 2.80 5.02
C ASN A 180 -20.07 2.86 3.52
N GLU A 181 -19.98 4.05 2.94
CA GLU A 181 -19.45 4.27 1.60
C GLU A 181 -17.96 3.96 1.52
N LYS A 182 -17.64 2.70 1.25
CA LYS A 182 -16.37 2.35 0.62
C LYS A 182 -16.56 2.46 -0.89
N ALA A 183 -15.95 3.48 -1.48
CA ALA A 183 -15.91 3.61 -2.93
C ALA A 183 -15.30 2.33 -3.53
N ALA A 184 -16.04 1.68 -4.42
CA ALA A 184 -15.48 0.64 -5.28
C ALA A 184 -14.29 1.25 -6.02
N ILE A 185 -13.20 0.49 -6.14
CA ILE A 185 -12.03 0.97 -6.88
C ILE A 185 -12.44 0.95 -8.36
N THR A 186 -12.77 2.12 -8.89
CA THR A 186 -13.10 2.30 -10.31
C THR A 186 -11.82 2.34 -11.14
N GLU A 187 -11.94 1.98 -12.42
CA GLU A 187 -10.82 2.04 -13.36
C GLU A 187 -10.26 3.46 -13.48
N ASP A 188 -11.12 4.47 -13.49
CA ASP A 188 -10.70 5.88 -13.57
C ASP A 188 -9.93 6.32 -12.33
N THR A 189 -10.36 5.89 -11.14
CA THR A 189 -9.60 6.13 -9.90
C THR A 189 -8.23 5.46 -9.97
N LEU A 190 -8.15 4.23 -10.47
CA LEU A 190 -6.88 3.53 -10.68
C LEU A 190 -5.98 4.25 -11.69
N ARG A 191 -6.53 4.70 -12.83
CA ARG A 191 -5.80 5.45 -13.85
C ARG A 191 -5.22 6.74 -13.28
N GLN A 192 -6.02 7.48 -12.49
CA GLN A 192 -5.57 8.70 -11.84
C GLN A 192 -4.44 8.42 -10.83
N LEU A 193 -4.58 7.40 -9.99
CA LEU A 193 -3.54 7.01 -9.02
C LEU A 193 -2.24 6.55 -9.71
N LEU A 194 -2.35 5.74 -10.76
CA LEU A 194 -1.20 5.26 -11.52
C LEU A 194 -0.50 6.39 -12.28
N SER A 195 -1.25 7.36 -12.82
CA SER A 195 -0.70 8.57 -13.43
C SER A 195 0.09 9.40 -12.42
N GLN A 196 -0.44 9.62 -11.22
CA GLN A 196 0.28 10.30 -10.13
C GLN A 196 1.55 9.55 -9.72
N PHE A 197 1.48 8.22 -9.66
CA PHE A 197 2.63 7.38 -9.37
C PHE A 197 3.72 7.47 -10.46
N GLY A 198 3.34 7.47 -11.73
CA GLY A 198 4.27 7.64 -12.86
C GLY A 198 5.02 8.99 -12.80
N ALA A 199 4.30 10.07 -12.50
CA ALA A 199 4.92 11.39 -12.29
C ALA A 199 5.87 11.39 -11.07
N HIS A 200 5.51 10.69 -10.00
CA HIS A 200 6.38 10.56 -8.83
C HIS A 200 7.68 9.78 -9.12
N ILE A 201 7.61 8.74 -9.95
CA ILE A 201 8.80 8.01 -10.41
C ILE A 201 9.70 8.92 -11.24
N ALA A 202 9.14 9.68 -12.18
CA ALA A 202 9.90 10.55 -13.08
C ALA A 202 10.68 11.65 -12.33
N ASN A 203 10.16 12.13 -11.20
CA ASN A 203 10.76 13.20 -10.39
C ASN A 203 11.85 12.72 -9.42
N ARG A 204 12.02 11.40 -9.20
CA ARG A 204 13.15 10.88 -8.41
C ARG A 204 14.38 10.80 -9.32
N ASP A 205 15.13 11.89 -9.47
CA ASP A 205 16.39 12.01 -10.24
C ASP A 205 17.01 10.66 -10.66
N LEU A 206 16.59 10.15 -11.82
CA LEU A 206 17.14 8.92 -12.39
C LEU A 206 18.49 9.25 -13.02
N PRO A 207 19.56 8.46 -12.75
CA PRO A 207 20.80 8.58 -13.50
C PRO A 207 20.52 8.43 -15.02
N GLN A 208 21.02 9.37 -15.83
CA GLN A 208 20.75 9.49 -17.28
C GLN A 208 20.96 8.19 -18.10
N GLU A 209 21.78 7.26 -17.59
CA GLU A 209 22.02 5.95 -18.20
C GLU A 209 20.77 5.06 -18.29
N VAL A 210 19.83 5.19 -17.34
CA VAL A 210 18.56 4.44 -17.35
C VAL A 210 17.63 4.97 -18.44
N HIS A 211 17.53 6.29 -18.60
CA HIS A 211 16.78 6.94 -19.69
C HIS A 211 17.28 6.54 -21.09
N ARG A 212 18.60 6.36 -21.26
CA ARG A 212 19.20 5.93 -22.53
C ARG A 212 18.92 4.46 -22.87
N GLN A 213 18.75 3.59 -21.87
CA GLN A 213 18.32 2.21 -22.10
C GLN A 213 16.83 2.07 -22.41
N LEU A 214 15.99 2.99 -21.92
CA LEU A 214 14.55 3.01 -22.17
C LEU A 214 14.20 3.52 -23.58
N SER A 215 14.90 4.56 -24.07
CA SER A 215 14.70 5.08 -25.44
C SER A 215 15.28 4.18 -26.54
N GLY A 216 16.25 3.31 -26.23
CA GLY A 216 16.99 2.52 -27.21
C GLY A 216 16.53 1.06 -27.43
N LYS A 217 15.59 0.54 -26.63
CA LYS A 217 15.21 -0.90 -26.66
C LYS A 217 14.07 -1.26 -27.62
N GLY A 218 13.36 -0.28 -28.20
CA GLY A 218 12.40 -0.54 -29.27
C GLY A 218 13.03 -1.16 -30.54
N ASN A 219 14.30 -0.89 -30.81
CA ASN A 219 14.96 -1.27 -32.07
C ASN A 219 15.93 -2.46 -32.00
N ARG A 220 16.23 -3.01 -30.81
CA ARG A 220 17.14 -4.18 -30.68
C ARG A 220 16.44 -5.53 -30.55
N LEU A 221 15.19 -5.55 -30.07
CA LEU A 221 14.39 -6.78 -30.01
C LEU A 221 13.92 -7.26 -31.39
N GLN A 222 13.81 -6.38 -32.38
CA GLN A 222 13.49 -6.79 -33.76
C GLN A 222 14.71 -7.38 -34.52
N LYS A 223 15.94 -6.96 -34.23
CA LYS A 223 17.14 -7.52 -34.90
C LYS A 223 17.56 -8.89 -34.34
N ALA A 224 17.23 -9.23 -33.10
CA ALA A 224 17.53 -10.55 -32.53
C ALA A 224 16.60 -11.67 -33.03
N ARG A 225 15.42 -11.34 -33.58
CA ARG A 225 14.48 -12.32 -34.16
C ARG A 225 14.79 -12.73 -35.61
N ARG A 226 15.75 -12.07 -36.27
CA ARG A 226 16.13 -12.35 -37.68
C ARG A 226 17.40 -13.18 -37.84
N SER A 227 18.02 -13.61 -36.73
CA SER A 227 19.24 -14.43 -36.73
C SER A 227 19.01 -15.85 -36.20
N TYR A 228 17.74 -16.23 -35.97
CA TYR A 228 17.32 -17.57 -35.54
C TYR A 228 16.09 -18.06 -36.34
N LEU A 229 16.07 -17.73 -37.63
CA LEU A 229 15.39 -18.41 -38.73
C LEU A 229 16.39 -18.48 -39.89
#